data_AF-A0A1F5BYL0-F1
#
_entry.id   AF-A0A1F5BYL0-F1
#
_cell.length_a   1.000
_cell.length_b   1.000
_cell.length_c   1.000
_cell.angle_alpha   90.00
_cell.angle_beta   90.00
_cell.angle_gamma   90.00
#
_symmetry.space_group_name_H-M   'P 1'
#
loop_
_entity.id
_entity.type
_entity.pdbx_description
1 polymer ?
#
loop_
_entity_poly.entity_id
_entity_poly.type
_entity_poly.pdbx_seq_one_letter_code
_entity_poly.pdbx_strand_id
1 'polypeptide(L)'
;MRQGEPTVFVRLAGCDRRCSFCDTKYAWEGGEDYAVDRIIENVQRIRRRFPVRWVCLTGGEPFMQDVRLLVRLLKRDNCRVQMETNGTRYYATAADWLTVSPKPKGYLVRPEFQRLAKEVKLVVNRELDLAVIRRIRTAFPGRTPVLLQPESNRRWSQKRALRLLKEAAAAHLDNIRISVQLHKIIGLR
;
A
#
# COMPACT_ATOMS: atom_id res chain seq x y z
N MET A 1 -8.54 4.35 4.94
CA MET A 1 -8.08 3.15 5.66
C MET A 1 -9.05 2.02 5.42
N ARG A 2 -8.62 0.95 4.74
CA ARG A 2 -9.44 -0.23 4.42
C ARG A 2 -8.95 -1.49 5.15
N GLN A 3 -8.71 -1.38 6.46
CA GLN A 3 -8.26 -2.52 7.27
C GLN A 3 -9.44 -3.41 7.66
N GLY A 4 -9.26 -4.73 7.60
CA GLY A 4 -10.29 -5.71 7.94
C GLY A 4 -11.33 -6.00 6.85
N GLU A 5 -11.26 -5.31 5.71
CA GLU A 5 -12.22 -5.52 4.62
C GLU A 5 -11.86 -6.76 3.78
N PRO A 6 -12.79 -7.72 3.58
CA PRO A 6 -12.56 -8.91 2.75
C PRO A 6 -12.07 -8.54 1.34
N THR A 7 -10.89 -9.05 0.97
CA THR A 7 -10.18 -8.64 -0.25
C THR A 7 -9.35 -9.81 -0.80
N VAL A 8 -9.42 -10.07 -2.10
CA VAL A 8 -8.47 -10.97 -2.77
C VAL A 8 -7.16 -10.22 -2.99
N PHE A 9 -6.03 -10.81 -2.62
CA PHE A 9 -4.72 -10.23 -2.90
C PHE A 9 -4.11 -10.89 -4.13
N VAL A 10 -3.71 -10.06 -5.10
CA VAL A 10 -2.85 -10.47 -6.23
C VAL A 10 -1.49 -9.82 -6.00
N ARG A 11 -0.51 -10.64 -5.65
CA ARG A 11 0.86 -10.22 -5.39
C ARG A 11 1.71 -10.45 -6.63
N LEU A 12 2.14 -9.36 -7.27
CA LEU A 12 3.05 -9.38 -8.41
C LEU A 12 4.49 -9.57 -7.93
N ALA A 13 5.36 -9.98 -8.85
CA ALA A 13 6.80 -10.10 -8.60
C ALA A 13 7.56 -8.89 -9.18
N GLY A 14 8.77 -8.64 -8.66
CA GLY A 14 9.61 -7.54 -9.11
C GLY A 14 9.43 -6.28 -8.27
N CYS A 15 10.52 -5.74 -7.73
CA CYS A 15 10.54 -4.47 -6.98
C CYS A 15 11.77 -3.65 -7.36
N ASP A 16 11.65 -2.34 -7.52
CA ASP A 16 12.78 -1.42 -7.69
C ASP A 16 13.41 -0.99 -6.34
N ARG A 17 12.85 -1.45 -5.23
CA ARG A 17 13.35 -1.18 -3.88
C ARG A 17 13.88 -2.46 -3.22
N ARG A 18 14.84 -2.27 -2.31
CA ARG A 18 15.45 -3.33 -1.48
C ARG A 18 15.40 -2.91 -0.01
N CYS A 19 14.18 -2.66 0.48
CA CYS A 19 13.98 -2.15 1.84
C CYS A 19 14.41 -3.21 2.87
N SER A 20 15.31 -2.85 3.79
CA SER A 20 15.80 -3.76 4.84
C SER A 20 14.66 -4.35 5.71
N PHE A 21 13.59 -3.56 5.89
CA PHE A 21 12.39 -3.89 6.67
C PHE A 21 11.27 -4.56 5.85
N CYS A 22 11.50 -4.93 4.58
CA CYS A 22 10.49 -5.59 3.76
C CYS A 22 10.13 -6.97 4.34
N ASP A 23 8.84 -7.22 4.57
CA ASP A 23 8.31 -8.50 5.03
C ASP A 23 7.99 -9.48 3.89
N THR A 24 8.19 -9.05 2.64
CA THR A 24 7.84 -9.77 1.42
C THR A 24 9.03 -9.80 0.44
N LYS A 25 10.23 -10.05 0.95
CA LYS A 25 11.47 -10.12 0.14
C LYS A 25 11.39 -11.15 -0.98
N TYR A 26 10.61 -12.22 -0.79
CA TYR A 26 10.33 -13.23 -1.81
C TYR A 26 9.64 -12.67 -3.08
N ALA A 27 9.05 -11.47 -3.01
CA ALA A 27 8.44 -10.80 -4.16
C ALA A 27 9.38 -9.82 -4.88
N TRP A 28 10.64 -9.70 -4.46
CA TRP A 28 11.61 -8.81 -5.12
C TRP A 28 12.01 -9.28 -6.51
N GLU A 29 12.09 -10.59 -6.70
CA GLU A 29 12.58 -11.29 -7.90
C GLU A 29 11.81 -12.62 -8.03
N GLY A 30 11.91 -13.26 -9.20
CA GLY A 30 11.22 -14.51 -9.50
C GLY A 30 9.73 -14.33 -9.78
N GLY A 31 8.91 -15.27 -9.28
CA GLY A 31 7.50 -15.39 -9.62
C GLY A 31 7.26 -16.35 -10.78
N GLU A 32 5.99 -16.49 -11.16
CA GLU A 32 5.56 -17.29 -12.31
C GLU A 32 4.78 -16.39 -13.27
N ASP A 33 5.02 -16.57 -14.57
CA ASP A 33 4.29 -15.83 -15.60
C ASP A 33 2.87 -16.38 -15.74
N TYR A 34 1.91 -15.47 -15.63
CA TYR A 34 0.49 -15.77 -15.77
C TYR A 34 -0.10 -14.89 -16.86
N ALA A 35 -0.82 -15.50 -17.80
CA ALA A 35 -1.74 -14.77 -18.65
C ALA A 35 -2.80 -14.07 -17.79
N VAL A 36 -3.24 -12.87 -18.20
CA VAL A 36 -4.22 -12.09 -17.44
C VAL A 36 -5.51 -12.89 -17.20
N ASP A 37 -5.96 -13.65 -18.20
CA ASP A 37 -7.17 -14.46 -18.10
C ASP A 37 -7.05 -15.52 -16.99
N ARG A 38 -5.88 -16.16 -16.84
CA ARG A 38 -5.60 -17.11 -15.76
C ARG A 38 -5.64 -16.43 -14.38
N ILE A 39 -5.23 -15.17 -14.27
CA ILE A 39 -5.35 -14.39 -13.04
C ILE A 39 -6.83 -14.11 -12.73
N ILE A 40 -7.61 -13.69 -13.73
CA ILE A 40 -9.05 -13.45 -13.60
C ILE A 40 -9.78 -14.71 -13.15
N GLU A 41 -9.53 -15.86 -13.79
CA GLU A 41 -10.11 -17.14 -13.41
C GLU A 41 -9.84 -17.51 -11.95
N ASN A 42 -8.59 -17.33 -11.49
CA ASN A 42 -8.22 -17.58 -10.11
C ASN A 42 -8.94 -16.64 -9.13
N VAL A 43 -9.03 -15.35 -9.46
CA VAL A 43 -9.79 -14.37 -8.68
C VAL A 43 -11.27 -14.78 -8.61
N GLN A 44 -11.90 -15.15 -9.73
CA GLN A 44 -13.29 -15.57 -9.76
C GLN A 44 -13.53 -16.86 -8.97
N ARG A 45 -12.61 -17.83 -9.05
CA ARG A 45 -12.69 -19.06 -8.25
C ARG A 45 -12.71 -18.77 -6.74
N ILE A 46 -11.88 -17.84 -6.28
CA ILE A 46 -11.91 -17.38 -4.87
C ILE A 46 -13.23 -16.68 -4.58
N ARG A 47 -13.69 -15.78 -5.46
CA ARG A 47 -14.93 -15.00 -5.28
C ARG A 47 -16.20 -15.85 -5.24
N ARG A 48 -16.23 -16.98 -5.93
CA ARG A 48 -17.35 -17.94 -5.85
C ARG A 48 -17.47 -18.57 -4.46
N ARG A 49 -16.34 -18.79 -3.77
CA ARG A 49 -16.30 -19.33 -2.40
C ARG A 49 -16.50 -18.24 -1.35
N PHE A 50 -15.98 -17.05 -1.60
CA PHE A 50 -16.04 -15.92 -0.69
C PHE A 50 -16.54 -14.70 -1.47
N PRO A 51 -17.79 -14.23 -1.26
CA PRO A 51 -18.38 -13.14 -2.04
C PRO A 51 -17.72 -11.79 -1.72
N VAL A 52 -16.51 -11.59 -2.24
CA VAL A 52 -15.68 -10.41 -2.04
C VAL A 52 -15.75 -9.51 -3.26
N ARG A 53 -15.83 -8.20 -3.01
CA ARG A 53 -15.85 -7.18 -4.07
C ARG A 53 -14.48 -6.61 -4.37
N TRP A 54 -13.53 -6.71 -3.43
CA TRP A 54 -12.24 -6.06 -3.57
C TRP A 54 -11.16 -7.00 -4.03
N VAL A 55 -10.32 -6.48 -4.93
CA VAL A 55 -9.07 -7.08 -5.32
C VAL A 55 -7.96 -6.06 -5.09
N CYS A 56 -6.94 -6.45 -4.33
CA CYS A 56 -5.76 -5.62 -4.07
C CYS A 56 -4.59 -6.12 -4.91
N LEU A 57 -4.14 -5.28 -5.84
CA LEU A 57 -2.91 -5.48 -6.59
C LEU A 57 -1.73 -4.90 -5.78
N THR A 58 -0.75 -5.74 -5.48
CA THR A 58 0.41 -5.40 -4.65
C THR A 58 1.65 -6.17 -5.12
N GLY A 59 2.78 -6.03 -4.42
CA GLY A 59 3.95 -6.91 -4.50
C GLY A 59 4.82 -6.75 -5.73
N GLY A 60 6.10 -7.12 -5.64
CA GLY A 60 7.04 -6.11 -5.17
C GLY A 60 6.48 -4.70 -5.38
N GLU A 61 6.70 -4.08 -6.53
CA GLU A 61 6.07 -2.82 -6.91
C GLU A 61 5.10 -3.02 -8.09
N PRO A 62 3.76 -2.86 -7.92
CA PRO A 62 2.80 -3.18 -8.97
C PRO A 62 2.92 -2.30 -10.23
N PHE A 63 3.43 -1.07 -10.11
CA PHE A 63 3.68 -0.21 -11.28
C PHE A 63 4.97 -0.59 -12.04
N MET A 64 5.67 -1.67 -11.67
CA MET A 64 6.77 -2.24 -12.46
C MET A 64 6.28 -3.02 -13.68
N GLN A 65 5.05 -3.54 -13.63
CA GLN A 65 4.42 -4.32 -14.69
C GLN A 65 3.23 -3.55 -15.25
N ASP A 66 2.80 -3.81 -16.49
CA ASP A 66 1.58 -3.20 -17.05
C ASP A 66 0.33 -3.99 -16.62
N VAL A 67 -0.38 -3.48 -15.62
CA VAL A 67 -1.60 -4.11 -15.08
C VAL A 67 -2.89 -3.54 -15.69
N ARG A 68 -2.83 -2.67 -16.72
CA ARG A 68 -4.03 -1.97 -17.23
C ARG A 68 -5.09 -2.93 -17.74
N LEU A 69 -4.71 -4.00 -18.42
CA LEU A 69 -5.64 -5.03 -18.88
C LEU A 69 -6.29 -5.76 -17.70
N LEU A 70 -5.48 -6.20 -16.72
CA LEU A 70 -5.97 -6.85 -15.50
C LEU A 70 -6.97 -5.98 -14.75
N VAL A 71 -6.65 -4.70 -14.52
CA VAL A 71 -7.56 -3.75 -13.85
C VAL A 71 -8.88 -3.61 -14.61
N ARG A 72 -8.84 -3.48 -15.95
CA ARG A 72 -10.06 -3.38 -16.77
C ARG A 72 -10.94 -4.61 -16.66
N LEU A 73 -10.36 -5.81 -16.75
CA LEU A 73 -11.12 -7.06 -16.68
C LEU A 73 -11.70 -7.28 -15.27
N LEU A 74 -10.94 -7.00 -14.22
CA LEU A 74 -11.47 -7.04 -12.85
C LEU A 74 -12.69 -6.13 -12.67
N LYS A 75 -12.64 -4.91 -13.20
CA LYS A 75 -13.78 -3.97 -13.13
C LYS A 75 -14.98 -4.46 -13.94
N ARG A 76 -14.75 -5.04 -15.12
CA ARG A 76 -15.82 -5.66 -15.93
C ARG A 76 -16.56 -6.75 -15.14
N ASP A 77 -15.85 -7.47 -14.28
CA ASP A 77 -16.42 -8.49 -13.40
C ASP A 77 -16.95 -7.93 -12.05
N ASN A 78 -17.23 -6.63 -12.02
CA ASN A 78 -17.77 -5.90 -10.88
C ASN A 78 -16.86 -5.98 -9.62
N CYS A 79 -15.55 -6.12 -9.81
CA CYS A 79 -14.58 -5.92 -8.73
C CYS A 79 -14.22 -4.45 -8.57
N ARG A 80 -14.03 -4.04 -7.32
CA ARG A 80 -13.31 -2.80 -6.98
C ARG A 80 -11.83 -3.10 -6.83
N VAL A 81 -10.98 -2.24 -7.38
CA VAL A 81 -9.54 -2.47 -7.41
C VAL A 81 -8.81 -1.52 -6.48
N GLN A 82 -8.05 -2.08 -5.54
CA GLN A 82 -7.04 -1.36 -4.77
C GLN A 82 -5.66 -1.62 -5.37
N MET A 83 -4.77 -0.63 -5.35
CA MET A 83 -3.35 -0.84 -5.58
C MET A 83 -2.50 -0.30 -4.42
N GLU A 84 -1.54 -1.09 -3.95
CA GLU A 84 -0.53 -0.66 -2.98
C GLU A 84 0.82 -0.47 -3.66
N THR A 85 1.32 0.78 -3.70
CA THR A 85 2.57 1.14 -4.39
C THR A 85 3.55 1.84 -3.46
N ASN A 86 4.84 1.77 -3.77
CA ASN A 86 5.90 2.53 -3.14
C ASN A 86 5.97 4.00 -3.64
N GLY A 87 5.28 4.33 -4.74
CA GLY A 87 5.10 5.69 -5.24
C GLY A 87 6.15 6.20 -6.24
N THR A 88 7.13 5.39 -6.68
CA THR A 88 8.19 5.82 -7.62
C THR A 88 7.80 5.80 -9.09
N ARG A 89 6.85 4.93 -9.45
CA ARG A 89 6.38 4.74 -10.82
C ARG A 89 4.88 4.98 -10.90
N TYR A 90 4.45 5.47 -12.04
CA TYR A 90 3.05 5.72 -12.31
C TYR A 90 2.75 5.61 -13.80
N TYR A 91 1.61 4.99 -14.09
CA TYR A 91 0.88 5.12 -15.34
C TYR A 91 -0.62 5.09 -14.98
N ALA A 92 -1.46 5.66 -15.82
CA ALA A 92 -2.89 5.74 -15.51
C ALA A 92 -3.55 4.35 -15.45
N THR A 93 -4.30 4.10 -14.38
CA THR A 93 -5.14 2.91 -14.19
C THR A 93 -6.54 3.33 -13.74
N ALA A 94 -7.52 2.44 -13.96
CA ALA A 94 -8.88 2.64 -13.46
C ALA A 94 -9.07 2.18 -12.00
N ALA A 95 -8.00 2.13 -11.20
CA ALA A 95 -8.05 1.67 -9.81
C ALA A 95 -8.95 2.58 -8.95
N ASP A 96 -9.77 1.96 -8.08
CA ASP A 96 -10.72 2.65 -7.21
C ASP A 96 -10.06 3.20 -5.95
N TRP A 97 -8.96 2.58 -5.52
CA TRP A 97 -8.24 2.94 -4.30
C TRP A 97 -6.72 2.83 -4.47
N LEU A 98 -6.01 3.95 -4.35
CA LEU A 98 -4.55 3.97 -4.37
C LEU A 98 -4.01 4.24 -2.97
N THR A 99 -3.25 3.28 -2.44
CA THR A 99 -2.47 3.41 -1.20
C THR A 99 -1.01 3.62 -1.58
N VAL A 100 -0.45 4.78 -1.24
CA VAL A 100 0.94 5.12 -1.58
C VAL A 100 1.79 5.01 -0.33
N SER A 101 2.88 4.25 -0.40
CA SER A 101 3.73 3.97 0.75
C SER A 101 5.20 4.29 0.44
N PRO A 102 5.57 5.59 0.48
CA PRO A 102 6.93 6.05 0.17
C PRO A 102 7.95 5.40 1.10
N LYS A 103 9.10 5.02 0.55
CA LYS A 103 10.16 4.29 1.27
C LYS A 103 11.36 5.20 1.56
N PRO A 104 12.21 4.87 2.56
CA PRO A 104 13.46 5.59 2.78
C PRO A 104 14.38 5.61 1.55
N LYS A 105 15.41 6.45 1.59
CA LYS A 105 16.10 7.02 0.41
C LYS A 105 15.22 8.04 -0.33
N GLY A 106 14.82 9.07 0.41
CA GLY A 106 14.16 10.26 -0.12
C GLY A 106 12.63 10.28 -0.01
N TYR A 107 11.97 9.15 0.35
CA TYR A 107 10.50 9.07 0.41
C TYR A 107 9.84 9.66 -0.85
N LEU A 108 10.41 9.30 -2.00
CA LEU A 108 10.01 9.84 -3.30
C LEU A 108 8.57 9.44 -3.64
N VAL A 109 7.83 10.41 -4.16
CA VAL A 109 6.45 10.25 -4.61
C VAL A 109 6.28 10.97 -5.93
N ARG A 110 5.73 10.26 -6.91
CA ARG A 110 5.33 10.84 -8.20
C ARG A 110 4.17 11.84 -8.01
N PRO A 111 4.24 13.05 -8.60
CA PRO A 111 3.24 14.11 -8.38
C PRO A 111 1.79 13.68 -8.62
N GLU A 112 1.57 12.76 -9.54
CA GLU A 112 0.27 12.18 -9.90
C GLU A 112 -0.45 11.62 -8.66
N PHE A 113 0.29 10.99 -7.75
CA PHE A 113 -0.26 10.43 -6.52
C PHE A 113 -0.79 11.47 -5.54
N GLN A 114 -0.30 12.71 -5.57
CA GLN A 114 -0.79 13.77 -4.67
C GLN A 114 -2.30 14.02 -4.88
N ARG A 115 -2.79 13.85 -6.11
CA ARG A 115 -4.20 14.02 -6.45
C ARG A 115 -5.00 12.73 -6.35
N LEU A 116 -4.37 11.60 -6.64
CA LEU A 116 -5.05 10.32 -6.83
C LEU A 116 -5.06 9.42 -5.59
N ALA A 117 -4.06 9.54 -4.71
CA ALA A 117 -3.95 8.69 -3.53
C ALA A 117 -5.12 8.91 -2.58
N LYS A 118 -5.72 7.80 -2.16
CA LYS A 118 -6.78 7.79 -1.14
C LYS A 118 -6.23 7.71 0.27
N GLU A 119 -4.97 7.29 0.41
CA GLU A 119 -4.22 7.31 1.66
C GLU A 119 -2.71 7.21 1.40
N VAL A 120 -1.93 7.73 2.33
CA VAL A 120 -0.47 7.60 2.36
C VAL A 120 -0.08 6.76 3.58
N LYS A 121 0.79 5.77 3.41
CA LYS A 121 1.21 4.82 4.45
C LYS A 121 2.71 4.91 4.68
N LEU A 122 3.15 5.52 5.77
CA LEU A 122 4.56 5.61 6.15
C LEU A 122 4.90 4.48 7.12
N VAL A 123 5.81 3.59 6.72
CA VAL A 123 6.35 2.57 7.64
C VAL A 123 7.27 3.26 8.64
N VAL A 124 7.00 3.06 9.93
CA VAL A 124 7.78 3.62 11.05
C VAL A 124 9.04 2.79 11.27
N ASN A 125 10.01 2.97 10.38
CA ASN A 125 11.35 2.40 10.50
C ASN A 125 12.26 3.32 11.32
N ARG A 126 13.57 3.03 11.33
CA ARG A 126 14.57 3.84 12.06
C ARG A 126 14.86 5.20 11.42
N GLU A 127 14.62 5.35 10.12
CA GLU A 127 14.88 6.56 9.33
C GLU A 127 13.71 7.55 9.32
N LEU A 128 12.48 7.11 9.65
CA LEU A 128 11.31 7.99 9.66
C LEU A 128 11.35 8.99 10.83
N ASP A 129 11.24 10.28 10.52
CA ASP A 129 11.19 11.38 11.48
C ASP A 129 10.03 12.36 11.21
N LEU A 130 9.89 13.36 12.08
CA LEU A 130 8.86 14.39 11.95
C LEU A 130 9.02 15.25 10.69
N ALA A 131 10.25 15.49 10.23
CA ALA A 131 10.51 16.30 9.04
C ALA A 131 9.96 15.63 7.78
N VAL A 132 10.17 14.31 7.64
CA VAL A 132 9.58 13.50 6.58
C VAL A 132 8.06 13.51 6.67
N ILE A 133 7.49 13.32 7.87
CA ILE A 133 6.03 13.33 8.08
C ILE A 133 5.44 14.68 7.65
N ARG A 134 6.03 15.80 8.08
CA ARG A 134 5.59 17.15 7.70
C ARG A 134 5.63 17.34 6.19
N ARG A 135 6.76 17.02 5.55
CA ARG A 135 6.92 17.15 4.10
C ARG A 135 5.89 16.33 3.33
N ILE A 136 5.68 15.08 3.73
CA ILE A 136 4.66 14.21 3.11
C ILE A 136 3.26 14.74 3.39
N ARG A 137 2.94 15.18 4.61
CA ARG A 137 1.62 15.72 4.93
C ARG A 137 1.30 16.95 4.07
N THR A 138 2.23 17.88 3.94
CA THR A 138 2.05 19.10 3.12
C THR A 138 1.91 18.78 1.62
N ALA A 139 2.52 17.70 1.14
CA ALA A 139 2.44 17.31 -0.27
C ALA A 139 1.11 16.69 -0.70
N PHE A 140 0.21 16.34 0.24
CA PHE A 140 -1.07 15.69 -0.07
C PHE A 140 -2.25 16.48 0.50
N PRO A 141 -3.41 16.51 -0.19
CA PRO A 141 -4.63 17.15 0.32
C PRO A 141 -4.98 16.72 1.74
N GLY A 142 -5.48 17.63 2.58
CA GLY A 142 -5.84 17.35 3.98
C GLY A 142 -6.83 16.18 4.14
N ARG A 143 -7.69 15.94 3.15
CA ARG A 143 -8.61 14.78 3.11
C ARG A 143 -7.90 13.41 2.99
N THR A 144 -6.69 13.37 2.45
CA THR A 144 -5.92 12.13 2.26
C THR A 144 -5.16 11.84 3.55
N PRO A 145 -5.50 10.80 4.33
CA PRO A 145 -4.84 10.52 5.60
C PRO A 145 -3.39 10.07 5.39
N VAL A 146 -2.51 10.46 6.33
CA VAL A 146 -1.15 9.93 6.44
C VAL A 146 -1.13 8.95 7.61
N LEU A 147 -0.87 7.69 7.30
CA LEU A 147 -0.91 6.57 8.22
C LEU A 147 0.51 6.21 8.65
N LEU A 148 0.80 6.33 9.95
CA LEU A 148 2.00 5.83 10.59
C LEU A 148 1.80 4.34 10.88
N GLN A 149 2.49 3.49 10.14
CA GLN A 149 2.41 2.04 10.29
C GLN A 149 3.66 1.48 10.95
N PRO A 150 3.58 0.96 12.19
CA PRO A 150 4.70 0.28 12.82
C PRO A 150 5.25 -0.86 11.97
N GLU A 151 6.57 -0.93 11.85
CA GLU A 151 7.29 -1.98 11.15
C GLU A 151 6.99 -3.36 11.77
N SER A 152 6.28 -4.23 11.05
CA SER A 152 5.93 -5.58 11.52
C SER A 152 5.27 -5.61 12.89
N ASN A 153 4.56 -4.53 13.26
CA ASN A 153 4.02 -4.32 14.61
C ASN A 153 5.06 -4.51 15.75
N ARG A 154 6.36 -4.35 15.47
CA ARG A 154 7.42 -4.51 16.49
C ARG A 154 7.24 -3.46 17.60
N ARG A 155 7.39 -3.89 18.86
CA ARG A 155 7.18 -3.02 20.05
C ARG A 155 7.96 -1.71 19.99
N TRP A 156 9.23 -1.73 19.56
CA TRP A 156 10.04 -0.51 19.44
C TRP A 156 9.46 0.47 18.40
N SER A 157 8.93 -0.06 17.30
CA SER A 157 8.35 0.73 16.21
C SER A 157 6.97 1.28 16.60
N GLN A 158 6.17 0.52 17.37
CA GLN A 158 4.92 1.00 17.95
C GLN A 158 5.15 2.18 18.91
N LYS A 159 6.13 2.06 19.82
CA LYS A 159 6.53 3.16 20.72
C LYS A 159 6.96 4.39 19.93
N ARG A 160 7.76 4.20 18.86
CA ARG A 160 8.17 5.29 17.97
C ARG A 160 7.00 5.92 17.22
N ALA A 161 6.05 5.11 16.73
CA ALA A 161 4.86 5.61 16.02
C ALA A 161 4.00 6.49 16.94
N LEU A 162 3.80 6.08 18.20
CA LEU A 162 3.10 6.89 19.21
C LEU A 162 3.84 8.20 19.50
N ARG A 163 5.18 8.16 19.61
CA ARG A 163 5.99 9.37 19.80
C ARG A 163 5.85 10.34 18.62
N LEU A 164 6.03 9.84 17.39
CA LEU A 164 5.88 10.64 16.17
C LEU A 164 4.46 11.19 15.99
N LEU A 165 3.43 10.44 16.39
CA LEU A 165 2.06 10.94 16.38
C LEU A 165 1.89 12.12 17.34
N LYS A 166 2.43 12.04 18.56
CA LYS A 166 2.41 13.14 19.54
C LYS A 166 3.17 14.36 19.03
N GLU A 167 4.36 14.16 18.47
CA GLU A 167 5.18 15.22 17.85
C GLU A 167 4.43 15.89 16.68
N ALA A 168 3.78 15.11 15.82
CA ALA A 168 2.98 15.61 14.72
C ALA A 168 1.76 16.42 15.19
N ALA A 169 1.07 15.95 16.23
CA ALA A 169 -0.05 16.66 16.85
C ALA A 169 0.40 17.99 17.47
N ALA A 170 1.52 18.00 18.20
CA ALA A 170 2.10 19.22 18.77
C ALA A 170 2.56 20.21 17.68
N ALA A 171 2.92 19.72 16.50
CA ALA A 171 3.24 20.53 15.33
C ALA A 171 2.00 20.88 14.47
N HIS A 172 0.78 20.64 14.97
CA HIS A 172 -0.50 20.92 14.29
C HIS A 172 -0.63 20.26 12.90
N LEU A 173 0.01 19.10 12.69
CA LEU A 173 -0.17 18.32 11.47
C LEU A 173 -1.49 17.55 11.53
N ASP A 174 -2.37 17.82 10.57
CA ASP A 174 -3.71 17.25 10.52
C ASP A 174 -3.72 15.84 9.89
N ASN A 175 -4.77 15.08 10.20
CA ASN A 175 -5.09 13.79 9.58
C ASN A 175 -3.92 12.78 9.55
N ILE A 176 -3.07 12.82 10.58
CA ILE A 176 -2.07 11.79 10.88
C ILE A 176 -2.73 10.72 11.75
N ARG A 177 -2.60 9.45 11.37
CA ARG A 177 -3.26 8.33 12.07
C ARG A 177 -2.28 7.18 12.28
N ILE A 178 -2.56 6.29 13.22
CA ILE A 178 -1.82 5.03 13.37
C ILE A 178 -2.55 3.92 12.62
N SER A 179 -1.79 3.07 11.94
CA SER A 179 -2.26 1.90 11.18
C SER A 179 -1.47 0.68 11.64
N VAL A 180 -2.11 -0.40 12.05
CA VAL A 180 -1.42 -1.64 12.46
C VAL A 180 -1.53 -2.72 11.39
N GLN A 181 -0.57 -3.64 11.29
CA GLN A 181 -0.72 -4.81 10.41
C GLN A 181 -1.66 -5.82 11.07
N LEU A 182 -2.97 -5.63 10.92
CA LEU A 182 -4.01 -6.43 11.60
C LEU A 182 -3.83 -7.94 11.37
N HIS A 183 -3.51 -8.38 10.16
CA HIS A 183 -3.28 -9.79 9.83
C HIS A 183 -2.20 -10.45 10.71
N LYS A 184 -1.13 -9.72 11.09
CA LYS A 184 -0.09 -10.24 12.00
C LYS A 184 -0.56 -10.33 13.45
N ILE A 185 -1.53 -9.50 13.85
CA ILE A 185 -2.11 -9.52 15.20
C ILE A 185 -3.06 -10.71 15.35
N ILE A 186 -3.91 -10.93 14.35
CA ILE A 186 -4.93 -12.00 14.38
C ILE A 186 -4.43 -13.35 13.88
N GLY A 187 -3.18 -13.44 13.44
CA GLY A 187 -2.58 -14.69 12.94
C GLY A 187 -3.04 -15.13 11.54
N LEU A 188 -3.55 -14.20 10.71
CA LEU A 188 -3.89 -14.47 9.32
C LEU A 188 -2.61 -14.42 8.46
N ARG A 189 -2.28 -15.53 7.78
CA ARG A 189 -1.15 -15.65 6.87
C ARG A 189 -1.59 -15.53 5.41
#